data_AF-A0A7S0QD21-F1
#
_entry.id   AF-A0A7S0QD21-F1
#
_cell.length_a   1.000
_cell.length_b   1.000
_cell.length_c   1.000
_cell.angle_alpha   90.00
_cell.angle_beta   90.00
_cell.angle_gamma   90.00
#
_symmetry.space_group_name_H-M   'P 1'
#
loop_
_entity.id
_entity.type
_entity.pdbx_description
1 polymer ?
#
loop_
_entity_poly.entity_id
_entity_poly.type
_entity_poly.pdbx_seq_one_letter_code
_entity_poly.pdbx_strand_id
1 'polypeptide(L)'
;ACCRARGEPPRRIDNTVCPMMRAEELQFLLGGLTANSTVWEWGSGISTLYFAQCVRRWISVEHDPAWCAEIGAARPPQAEVRCVPMEADRKAEYEAAQPPWDGSRAEFRAYVAQGSALRDLDADVVL
;
A
#
# COMPACT_ATOMS: atom_id res chain seq x y z
N ALA A 1 16.05 -1.14 15.08
CA ALA A 1 14.84 -1.79 15.64
C ALA A 1 13.66 -0.96 15.21
N CYS A 2 12.73 -1.55 14.47
CA CYS A 2 11.71 -0.81 13.74
C CYS A 2 10.49 -0.49 14.61
N CYS A 3 9.91 0.68 14.36
CA CYS A 3 8.64 1.22 14.87
C CYS A 3 8.46 1.16 16.39
N ARG A 4 9.04 2.13 17.08
CA ARG A 4 8.68 2.46 18.46
C ARG A 4 7.63 3.56 18.44
N ALA A 5 6.39 3.26 18.83
CA ALA A 5 5.63 4.28 19.53
C ALA A 5 6.38 4.62 20.83
N ARG A 6 6.41 5.89 21.22
CA ARG A 6 7.04 6.30 22.48
C ARG A 6 6.35 5.54 23.62
N GLY A 7 7.10 4.67 24.31
CA GLY A 7 6.60 3.90 25.45
C GLY A 7 6.09 2.49 25.15
N GLU A 8 6.02 2.05 23.89
CA GLU A 8 5.70 0.67 23.55
C GLU A 8 6.96 -0.18 23.32
N PRO A 9 6.94 -1.48 23.69
CA PRO A 9 8.00 -2.40 23.30
C PRO A 9 8.07 -2.48 21.77
N PRO A 10 9.27 -2.58 21.18
CA PRO A 10 9.42 -2.67 19.74
C PRO A 10 8.66 -3.90 19.20
N ARG A 11 7.75 -3.69 18.25
CA ARG A 11 7.11 -4.80 17.54
C ARG A 11 8.17 -5.49 16.68
N ARG A 12 8.24 -6.83 16.77
CA ARG A 12 9.10 -7.62 15.90
C ARG A 12 8.44 -7.68 14.52
N ILE A 13 9.09 -7.08 13.53
CA ILE A 13 8.68 -7.18 12.13
C ILE A 13 9.17 -8.49 11.55
N ASP A 14 8.31 -9.14 10.80
CA ASP A 14 8.70 -10.20 9.88
C ASP A 14 9.42 -9.58 8.67
N ASN A 15 10.74 -9.76 8.63
CA ASN A 15 11.62 -9.28 7.56
C ASN A 15 11.91 -10.37 6.51
N THR A 16 11.11 -11.44 6.43
CA THR A 16 11.23 -12.44 5.36
C THR A 16 10.93 -11.87 3.98
N VAL A 17 10.15 -10.78 3.93
CA VAL A 17 9.93 -9.94 2.75
C VAL A 17 10.61 -8.60 2.96
N CYS A 18 11.31 -8.10 1.93
CA CYS A 18 12.00 -6.81 1.96
C CYS A 18 11.54 -5.96 0.77
N PRO A 19 11.05 -4.73 0.97
CA PRO A 19 10.57 -3.91 -0.13
C PRO A 19 11.73 -3.57 -1.07
N MET A 20 11.43 -3.50 -2.37
CA MET A 20 12.39 -3.12 -3.40
C MET A 20 12.66 -1.61 -3.36
N MET A 21 13.36 -1.17 -2.31
CA MET A 21 13.72 0.21 -2.06
C MET A 21 15.19 0.27 -1.68
N ARG A 22 15.83 1.43 -1.92
CA ARG A 22 17.17 1.70 -1.40
C ARG A 22 17.11 1.78 0.13
N ALA A 23 18.23 1.50 0.78
CA ALA A 23 18.30 1.52 2.23
C ALA A 23 17.89 2.88 2.81
N GLU A 24 18.26 3.98 2.16
CA GLU A 24 17.95 5.34 2.56
C GLU A 24 16.44 5.65 2.47
N GLU A 25 15.78 5.20 1.41
CA GLU A 25 14.32 5.34 1.22
C GLU A 25 13.57 4.56 2.30
N LEU A 26 14.01 3.33 2.55
CA LEU A 26 13.47 2.50 3.63
C LEU A 26 13.65 3.18 4.99
N GLN A 27 14.83 3.69 5.31
CA GLN A 27 15.06 4.39 6.58
C GLN A 27 14.24 5.68 6.69
N PHE A 28 14.10 6.43 5.59
CA PHE A 28 13.28 7.65 5.56
C PHE A 28 11.82 7.34 5.89
N LEU A 29 11.23 6.34 5.21
CA LEU A 29 9.86 5.92 5.49
C LEU A 29 9.70 5.44 6.93
N LEU A 30 10.60 4.57 7.40
CA LEU A 30 10.56 4.10 8.79
C LEU A 30 10.71 5.21 9.83
N GLY A 31 11.44 6.28 9.52
CA GLY A 31 11.57 7.46 10.37
C GLY A 31 10.29 8.28 10.50
N GLY A 32 9.41 8.24 9.48
CA GLY A 32 8.13 8.94 9.48
C GLY A 32 6.97 8.13 10.09
N LEU A 33 7.12 6.82 10.24
CA LEU A 33 6.07 5.93 10.74
C LEU A 33 6.12 5.73 12.25
N THR A 34 4.94 5.69 12.88
CA THR A 34 4.78 5.36 14.30
C THR A 34 3.73 4.26 14.48
N ALA A 35 3.72 3.58 15.63
CA ALA A 35 2.70 2.56 15.91
C ALA A 35 1.27 3.10 15.99
N ASN A 36 1.11 4.42 16.03
CA ASN A 36 -0.17 5.11 15.99
C ASN A 36 -0.51 5.67 14.60
N SER A 37 0.37 5.55 13.61
CA SER A 37 0.11 6.10 12.28
C SER A 37 -1.04 5.38 11.60
N THR A 38 -1.87 6.13 10.88
CA THR A 38 -2.78 5.64 9.85
C THR A 38 -2.22 6.02 8.49
N VAL A 39 -1.92 5.02 7.68
CA VAL A 39 -1.24 5.20 6.39
C VAL A 39 -2.19 4.86 5.26
N TRP A 40 -2.17 5.70 4.23
CA TRP A 40 -2.78 5.43 2.95
C TRP A 40 -1.70 5.21 1.89
N GLU A 41 -1.89 4.22 1.03
CA GLU A 41 -0.98 3.86 -0.05
C GLU A 41 -1.76 3.72 -1.37
N TRP A 42 -1.26 4.35 -2.42
CA TRP A 42 -1.66 4.08 -3.80
C TRP A 42 -0.73 3.04 -4.41
N GLY A 43 -1.29 1.88 -4.73
CA GLY A 43 -0.56 0.69 -5.10
C GLY A 43 -0.38 -0.20 -3.89
N SER A 44 -0.43 -1.51 -4.10
CA SER A 44 -0.13 -2.48 -3.05
C SER A 44 1.11 -3.28 -3.41
N GLY A 45 1.80 -3.81 -2.41
CA GLY A 45 2.96 -4.65 -2.66
C GLY A 45 3.73 -5.04 -1.41
N ILE A 46 5.03 -5.27 -1.57
CA ILE A 46 5.90 -5.62 -0.46
C ILE A 46 5.99 -4.48 0.57
N SER A 47 5.85 -3.23 0.13
CA SER A 47 5.66 -2.07 1.02
C SER A 47 4.49 -2.27 1.98
N THR A 48 3.32 -2.69 1.47
CA THR A 48 2.14 -3.04 2.28
C THR A 48 2.45 -4.12 3.30
N LEU A 49 3.12 -5.21 2.90
CA LEU A 49 3.43 -6.33 3.79
C LEU A 49 4.44 -5.95 4.88
N TYR A 50 5.44 -5.14 4.52
CA TYR A 50 6.54 -4.77 5.39
C TYR A 50 6.16 -3.65 6.38
N PHE A 51 5.68 -2.51 5.86
CA PHE A 51 5.45 -1.31 6.65
C PHE A 51 4.11 -1.33 7.41
N ALA A 52 3.12 -2.12 7.02
CA ALA A 52 1.86 -2.17 7.78
C ALA A 52 2.06 -2.73 9.20
N GLN A 53 3.06 -3.59 9.41
CA GLN A 53 3.40 -4.17 10.72
C GLN A 53 3.80 -3.11 11.77
N CYS A 54 4.22 -1.94 11.28
CA CYS A 54 4.74 -0.83 12.06
C CYS A 54 3.70 0.13 12.62
N VAL A 55 2.47 0.09 12.10
CA VAL A 55 1.51 1.17 12.27
C VAL A 55 0.23 0.69 12.94
N ARG A 56 -0.72 1.60 13.17
CA ARG A 56 -2.05 1.25 13.66
C ARG A 56 -2.90 0.69 12.53
N ARG A 57 -2.86 1.34 11.38
CA ARG A 57 -3.67 0.98 10.21
C ARG A 57 -2.95 1.36 8.92
N TRP A 58 -3.00 0.47 7.93
CA TRP A 58 -2.45 0.67 6.60
C TRP A 58 -3.52 0.34 5.56
N ILE A 59 -3.76 1.23 4.61
CA ILE A 59 -4.80 1.06 3.59
C ILE A 59 -4.14 1.23 2.23
N SER A 60 -4.09 0.15 1.46
CA SER A 60 -3.53 0.15 0.10
C SER A 60 -4.65 0.03 -0.92
N VAL A 61 -4.61 0.83 -1.98
CA VAL A 61 -5.52 0.69 -3.12
C VAL A 61 -4.80 -0.02 -4.25
N GLU A 62 -5.41 -1.07 -4.81
CA GLU A 62 -4.81 -1.88 -5.87
C GLU A 62 -5.77 -2.03 -7.04
N HIS A 63 -5.25 -1.90 -8.26
CA HIS A 63 -6.02 -1.97 -9.49
C HIS A 63 -5.89 -3.31 -10.22
N ASP A 64 -4.75 -3.99 -10.07
CA ASP A 64 -4.58 -5.35 -10.59
C ASP A 64 -5.32 -6.35 -9.69
N PRO A 65 -6.36 -7.04 -10.19
CA PRO A 65 -7.17 -7.93 -9.35
C PRO A 65 -6.42 -9.18 -8.87
N ALA A 66 -5.47 -9.70 -9.66
CA ALA A 66 -4.67 -10.86 -9.28
C ALA A 66 -3.68 -10.47 -8.18
N TRP A 67 -3.00 -9.33 -8.36
CA TRP A 67 -2.10 -8.80 -7.35
C TRP A 67 -2.82 -8.38 -6.07
N CYS A 68 -4.02 -7.78 -6.19
CA CYS A 68 -4.85 -7.44 -5.04
C CYS A 68 -5.22 -8.69 -4.23
N ALA A 69 -5.55 -9.80 -4.89
CA ALA A 69 -5.84 -11.07 -4.23
C ALA A 69 -4.60 -11.64 -3.53
N GLU A 70 -3.43 -11.59 -4.18
CA GLU A 70 -2.17 -12.07 -3.63
C GLU A 70 -1.75 -11.28 -2.38
N ILE A 71 -1.63 -9.95 -2.49
CA ILE A 71 -1.28 -9.09 -1.36
C ILE A 71 -2.37 -9.13 -0.30
N GLY A 72 -3.63 -9.16 -0.70
CA GLY A 72 -4.77 -9.32 0.20
C GLY A 72 -4.65 -10.59 1.05
N ALA A 73 -4.23 -11.72 0.49
CA ALA A 73 -4.04 -12.96 1.22
C ALA A 73 -2.81 -12.95 2.15
N ALA A 74 -1.74 -12.26 1.76
CA ALA A 74 -0.47 -12.21 2.50
C ALA A 74 -0.40 -11.11 3.57
N ARG A 75 -1.33 -10.16 3.57
CA ARG A 75 -1.26 -8.94 4.38
C ARG A 75 -1.25 -9.22 5.89
N PRO A 76 -0.53 -8.40 6.69
CA PRO A 76 -0.64 -8.45 8.14
C PRO A 76 -1.99 -7.85 8.61
N PRO A 77 -2.42 -8.11 9.86
CA PRO A 77 -3.73 -7.68 10.36
C PRO A 77 -3.99 -6.16 10.34
N GLN A 78 -2.92 -5.35 10.34
CA GLN A 78 -3.00 -3.89 10.29
C GLN A 78 -3.35 -3.36 8.88
N ALA A 79 -3.18 -4.19 7.86
CA ALA A 79 -3.38 -3.82 6.47
C ALA A 79 -4.79 -4.16 5.96
N GLU A 80 -5.32 -3.24 5.18
CA GLU A 80 -6.51 -3.38 4.34
C GLU A 80 -6.08 -3.14 2.90
N VAL A 81 -6.47 -4.03 1.98
CA VAL A 81 -6.25 -3.84 0.55
C VAL A 81 -7.59 -3.62 -0.11
N ARG A 82 -7.77 -2.46 -0.76
CA ARG A 82 -8.98 -2.08 -1.49
C ARG A 82 -8.77 -2.35 -2.97
N CYS A 83 -9.39 -3.41 -3.47
CA CYS A 83 -9.34 -3.72 -4.90
C CYS A 83 -10.29 -2.80 -5.68
N VAL A 84 -9.75 -2.03 -6.60
CA VAL A 84 -10.49 -1.22 -7.58
C VAL A 84 -10.16 -1.77 -8.96
N PRO A 85 -10.86 -2.82 -9.41
CA PRO A 85 -10.47 -3.56 -10.59
C PRO A 85 -10.47 -2.67 -11.84
N MET A 86 -9.47 -2.91 -12.70
CA MET A 86 -9.48 -2.42 -14.08
C MET A 86 -10.71 -2.89 -14.87
N GLU A 87 -11.03 -2.17 -15.95
CA GLU A 87 -12.08 -2.61 -16.88
C GLU A 87 -11.67 -3.93 -17.56
N ALA A 88 -12.62 -4.89 -17.62
CA ALA A 88 -12.35 -6.29 -17.94
C ALA A 88 -11.86 -6.53 -19.37
N ASP A 89 -12.17 -5.62 -20.31
CA ASP A 89 -11.70 -5.64 -21.70
C ASP A 89 -10.25 -5.18 -21.86
N ARG A 90 -9.59 -4.72 -20.78
CA ARG A 90 -8.28 -4.03 -20.86
C ARG A 90 -7.13 -4.71 -20.12
N LYS A 91 -7.38 -5.82 -19.42
CA LYS A 91 -6.32 -6.62 -18.78
C LYS A 91 -5.32 -7.18 -19.80
N ALA A 92 -5.81 -7.63 -20.95
CA ALA A 92 -4.96 -8.12 -22.04
C ALA A 92 -4.10 -7.00 -22.65
N GLU A 93 -4.57 -5.74 -22.63
CA GLU A 93 -3.79 -4.58 -23.08
C GLU A 93 -2.68 -4.23 -22.08
N TYR A 94 -2.95 -4.28 -20.77
CA TYR A 94 -1.93 -4.08 -19.71
C TYR A 94 -0.85 -5.16 -19.74
N GLU A 95 -1.23 -6.44 -19.87
CA GLU A 95 -0.29 -7.56 -19.95
C GLU A 95 0.49 -7.60 -21.28
N ALA A 96 -0.07 -7.08 -22.37
CA ALA A 96 0.56 -7.02 -23.69
C ALA A 96 1.27 -5.68 -24.01
N ALA A 97 1.12 -4.66 -23.17
CA ALA A 97 1.66 -3.33 -23.45
C ALA A 97 3.19 -3.33 -23.40
N GLN A 98 3.81 -3.21 -24.58
CA GLN A 98 5.00 -2.37 -24.68
C GLN A 98 4.57 -0.92 -24.43
N PRO A 99 5.37 -0.12 -23.69
CA PRO A 99 4.98 1.23 -23.29
C PRO A 99 4.54 2.12 -24.46
N PRO A 100 3.65 3.12 -24.21
CA PRO A 100 3.03 3.46 -22.93
C PRO A 100 1.51 3.21 -22.91
N TRP A 101 1.03 2.46 -21.91
CA TRP A 101 -0.38 2.35 -21.56
C TRP A 101 -0.63 3.10 -20.25
N ASP A 102 -1.63 3.98 -20.22
CA ASP A 102 -1.94 4.90 -19.09
C ASP A 102 -3.38 4.71 -18.54
N GLY A 103 -4.08 3.64 -18.97
CA GLY A 103 -5.48 3.40 -18.60
C GLY A 103 -6.49 4.42 -19.17
N SER A 104 -7.77 4.26 -18.81
CA SER A 104 -8.83 5.18 -19.19
C SER A 104 -8.98 6.33 -18.18
N ARG A 105 -9.53 7.47 -18.62
CA ARG A 105 -9.87 8.57 -17.70
C ARG A 105 -10.87 8.15 -16.63
N ALA A 106 -11.76 7.20 -16.93
CA ALA A 106 -12.72 6.68 -15.97
C ALA A 106 -12.02 5.84 -14.90
N GLU A 107 -11.10 4.97 -15.31
CA GLU A 107 -10.27 4.15 -14.40
C GLU A 107 -9.42 5.03 -13.49
N PHE A 108 -8.71 6.01 -14.05
CA PHE A 108 -7.94 6.97 -13.25
C PHE A 108 -8.81 7.68 -12.21
N ARG A 109 -10.02 8.11 -12.59
CA ARG A 109 -10.94 8.77 -11.65
C ARG A 109 -11.45 7.81 -10.59
N ALA A 110 -11.80 6.58 -10.94
CA ALA A 110 -12.28 5.59 -9.99
C ALA A 110 -11.19 5.19 -8.98
N TYR A 111 -9.96 5.04 -9.46
CA TYR A 111 -8.78 4.82 -8.63
C TYR A 111 -8.62 5.99 -7.67
N VAL A 112 -8.31 7.20 -8.16
CA VAL A 112 -8.05 8.39 -7.31
C VAL A 112 -9.23 8.76 -6.40
N ALA A 113 -10.48 8.45 -6.80
CA ALA A 113 -11.65 8.68 -5.97
C ALA A 113 -11.63 7.90 -4.65
N GLN A 114 -10.89 6.80 -4.52
CA GLN A 114 -10.71 6.14 -3.22
C GLN A 114 -10.11 7.09 -2.18
N GLY A 115 -9.30 8.06 -2.61
CA GLY A 115 -8.72 9.09 -1.77
C GLY A 115 -9.75 10.04 -1.16
N SER A 116 -11.02 10.05 -1.58
CA SER A 116 -12.05 10.82 -0.88
C SER A 116 -12.18 10.38 0.58
N ALA A 117 -11.90 9.11 0.87
CA ALA A 117 -11.89 8.56 2.23
C ALA A 117 -10.71 9.05 3.08
N LEU A 118 -9.67 9.65 2.49
CA LEU A 118 -8.51 10.16 3.24
C LEU A 118 -8.91 11.15 4.33
N ARG A 119 -9.93 11.97 4.06
CA ARG A 119 -10.45 12.96 5.02
C ARG A 119 -11.19 12.33 6.19
N ASP A 120 -11.85 11.20 5.95
CA ASP A 120 -12.63 10.52 6.99
C ASP A 120 -11.76 9.58 7.84
N LEU A 121 -10.56 9.25 7.35
CA LEU A 121 -9.63 8.32 7.97
C LEU A 121 -8.53 9.01 8.79
N ASP A 122 -8.44 10.34 8.75
CA ASP A 122 -7.37 11.13 9.37
C ASP A 122 -5.98 10.52 9.10
N ALA A 123 -5.67 10.26 7.83
CA ALA A 123 -4.39 9.65 7.45
C ALA A 123 -3.22 10.56 7.84
N ASP A 124 -2.28 10.02 8.61
CA ASP A 124 -1.06 10.71 9.05
C ASP A 124 0.00 10.74 7.94
N VAL A 125 -0.01 9.72 7.07
CA VAL A 125 0.96 9.53 5.99
C VAL A 125 0.24 9.04 4.73
N VAL A 126 0.63 9.57 3.58
CA VAL A 126 0.16 9.14 2.25
C VAL A 126 1.37 8.73 1.42
N LEU A 127 1.29 7.56 0.80
CA LEU A 127 2.28 6.94 -0.07
C LEU A 127 1.70 6.73 -1.47
#